data_AF-A0A7D7R120-F1
#
_entry.id   AF-A0A7D7R120-F1
#
_cell.length_a   1.000
_cell.length_b   1.000
_cell.length_c   1.000
_cell.angle_alpha   90.00
_cell.angle_beta   90.00
_cell.angle_gamma   90.00
#
_symmetry.space_group_name_H-M   'P 1'
#
loop_
_entity.id
_entity.type
_entity.pdbx_description
1 polymer ?
#
loop_
_entity_poly.entity_id
_entity_poly.type
_entity_poly.pdbx_seq_one_letter_code
_entity_poly.pdbx_strand_id
1 'polypeptide(L)'
;MTTRTDDIGVWNDLGTVQAEKKLWVKFPTTATGANATLRASFLCSDWSKLSSYVLIRPRYTTANTDATGAAFRIYPATTPVIFEMPIPADFQERSVYFRDFEIYKVSWRRPRLVGITPDANLQVRLEELWG
;
A
#
# COMPACT_ATOMS: atom_id res chain seq x y z
N MET A 1 -3.10 5.16 -16.95
CA MET A 1 -3.72 4.39 -15.86
C MET A 1 -4.53 3.27 -16.49
N THR A 2 -4.37 2.05 -16.00
CA THR A 2 -5.18 0.89 -16.40
C THR A 2 -6.27 0.67 -15.37
N THR A 3 -7.50 0.48 -15.82
CA THR A 3 -8.67 0.25 -14.95
C THR A 3 -9.13 -1.21 -15.04
N ARG A 4 -9.62 -1.75 -13.93
CA ARG A 4 -10.23 -3.08 -13.87
C ARG A 4 -11.62 -3.01 -13.25
N THR A 5 -12.62 -3.58 -13.90
CA THR A 5 -14.00 -3.62 -13.38
C THR A 5 -14.28 -4.95 -12.71
N ASP A 6 -14.97 -4.92 -11.58
CA ASP A 6 -15.58 -6.08 -10.91
C ASP A 6 -16.93 -5.72 -10.28
N ASP A 7 -17.51 -6.65 -9.52
CA ASP A 7 -18.83 -6.51 -8.88
C ASP A 7 -18.90 -5.38 -7.84
N ILE A 8 -17.76 -4.88 -7.36
CA ILE A 8 -17.68 -3.78 -6.39
C ILE A 8 -17.59 -2.44 -7.12
N GLY A 9 -16.86 -2.39 -8.24
CA GLY A 9 -16.79 -1.20 -9.08
C GLY A 9 -15.62 -1.21 -10.06
N VAL A 10 -15.25 -0.01 -10.49
CA VAL A 10 -14.09 0.22 -11.37
C VAL A 10 -12.89 0.54 -10.49
N TRP A 11 -11.78 -0.16 -10.67
CA TRP A 11 -10.56 -0.01 -9.88
C TRP A 11 -9.43 0.59 -10.72
N ASN A 12 -8.84 1.68 -10.25
CA ASN A 12 -7.64 2.32 -10.77
C ASN A 12 -6.40 1.59 -10.31
N ASP A 13 -5.61 1.06 -11.24
CA ASP A 13 -4.34 0.44 -10.91
C ASP A 13 -3.28 1.50 -10.55
N LEU A 14 -2.87 1.51 -9.30
CA LEU A 14 -1.79 2.36 -8.82
C LEU A 14 -0.41 1.76 -9.10
N GLY A 15 -0.37 0.49 -9.49
CA GLY A 15 0.80 -0.27 -9.87
C GLY A 15 1.19 -1.35 -8.86
N THR A 16 2.26 -2.06 -9.18
CA THR A 16 2.83 -3.14 -8.37
C THR A 16 4.24 -2.78 -7.93
N VAL A 17 4.55 -3.01 -6.66
CA VAL A 17 5.88 -2.74 -6.09
C VAL A 17 6.37 -3.92 -5.27
N GLN A 18 7.69 -4.09 -5.20
CA GLN A 18 8.31 -5.01 -4.25
C GLN A 18 8.31 -4.35 -2.87
N ALA A 19 7.71 -5.02 -1.88
CA ALA A 19 7.74 -4.53 -0.50
C ALA A 19 9.11 -4.81 0.13
N GLU A 20 9.82 -3.75 0.50
CA GLU A 20 11.17 -3.84 1.06
C GLU A 20 11.23 -3.50 2.55
N LYS A 21 12.26 -4.02 3.21
CA LYS A 21 12.56 -3.71 4.62
C LYS A 21 13.46 -2.49 4.66
N LYS A 22 13.31 -1.64 5.69
CA LYS A 22 14.13 -0.43 5.93
C LYS A 22 13.92 0.72 4.94
N LEU A 23 13.07 0.55 3.93
CA LEU A 23 12.77 1.58 2.94
C LEU A 23 11.26 1.64 2.68
N TRP A 24 10.72 2.85 2.65
CA TRP A 24 9.38 3.09 2.13
C TRP A 24 9.45 3.15 0.61
N VAL A 25 8.68 2.30 -0.06
CA VAL A 25 8.65 2.19 -1.51
C VAL A 25 7.36 2.85 -2.01
N LYS A 26 7.49 3.85 -2.88
CA LYS A 26 6.36 4.57 -3.46
C LYS A 26 5.74 3.75 -4.61
N PHE A 27 4.42 3.71 -4.67
CA PHE A 27 3.70 3.19 -5.85
C PHE A 27 3.92 4.11 -7.07
N PRO A 28 3.99 3.55 -8.29
CA PRO A 28 4.38 4.33 -9.47
C PRO A 28 3.34 5.36 -9.90
N THR A 29 2.07 5.16 -9.54
CA THR A 29 0.96 6.02 -9.98
C THR A 29 0.31 6.71 -8.79
N THR A 30 0.05 8.01 -8.94
CA THR A 30 -0.70 8.83 -7.99
C THR A 30 -2.18 8.44 -8.00
N ALA A 31 -2.80 8.38 -6.83
CA ALA A 31 -4.24 8.21 -6.71
C ALA A 31 -4.98 9.46 -7.19
N THR A 32 -6.22 9.28 -7.65
CA THR A 32 -7.09 10.36 -8.13
C THR A 32 -7.57 11.27 -7.00
N GLY A 33 -7.46 10.83 -5.74
CA GLY A 33 -7.60 11.69 -4.57
C GLY A 33 -9.04 11.96 -4.12
N ALA A 34 -10.04 11.44 -4.84
CA ALA A 34 -11.44 11.56 -4.47
C ALA A 34 -11.91 10.44 -3.52
N ASN A 35 -11.30 9.25 -3.61
CA ASN A 35 -11.78 8.07 -2.90
C ASN A 35 -10.83 7.64 -1.77
N ALA A 36 -11.42 7.08 -0.70
CA ALA A 36 -10.69 6.52 0.44
C ALA A 36 -10.45 5.01 0.31
N THR A 37 -11.17 4.36 -0.59
CA THR A 37 -11.22 2.89 -0.68
C THR A 37 -10.11 2.34 -1.55
N LEU A 38 -9.32 1.43 -1.00
CA LEU A 38 -8.19 0.81 -1.66
C LEU A 38 -8.31 -0.71 -1.62
N ARG A 39 -7.74 -1.36 -2.62
CA ARG A 39 -7.57 -2.81 -2.68
C ARG A 39 -6.10 -3.15 -2.81
N ALA A 40 -5.59 -3.95 -1.88
CA ALA A 40 -4.24 -4.51 -1.95
C ALA A 40 -4.30 -5.99 -2.33
N SER A 41 -3.58 -6.35 -3.39
CA SER A 41 -3.36 -7.74 -3.80
C SER A 41 -1.90 -8.12 -3.56
N PHE A 42 -1.68 -9.34 -3.05
CA PHE A 42 -0.37 -9.79 -2.60
C PHE A 42 0.15 -10.94 -3.46
N LEU A 43 1.34 -10.77 -4.00
CA LEU A 43 2.06 -11.76 -4.79
C LEU A 43 3.26 -12.20 -3.97
N CYS A 44 3.15 -13.38 -3.35
CA CYS A 44 4.20 -13.94 -2.51
C CYS A 44 4.86 -15.14 -3.20
N SER A 45 6.19 -15.23 -3.14
CA SER A 45 6.93 -16.37 -3.71
C SER A 45 6.69 -17.67 -2.97
N ASP A 46 6.43 -17.61 -1.66
CA ASP A 46 6.19 -18.77 -0.80
C ASP A 46 5.39 -18.35 0.45
N TRP A 47 4.09 -18.63 0.44
CA TRP A 47 3.18 -18.29 1.54
C TRP A 47 3.53 -19.01 2.85
N SER A 48 4.18 -20.17 2.81
CA SER A 48 4.56 -20.92 4.01
C SER A 48 5.69 -20.26 4.80
N LYS A 49 6.48 -19.41 4.12
CA LYS A 49 7.62 -18.69 4.70
C LYS A 49 7.31 -17.24 5.06
N LEU A 50 6.11 -16.76 4.72
CA LEU A 50 5.74 -15.38 4.98
C LEU A 50 5.48 -15.16 6.47
N SER A 51 6.29 -14.31 7.08
CA SER A 51 6.21 -13.97 8.52
C SER A 51 6.22 -12.47 8.78
N SER A 52 5.94 -11.70 7.73
CA SER A 52 5.93 -10.25 7.73
C SER A 52 4.53 -9.70 7.50
N TYR A 53 4.34 -8.47 7.96
CA TYR A 53 3.21 -7.65 7.57
C TYR A 53 3.71 -6.43 6.79
N VAL A 54 2.81 -5.75 6.11
CA VAL A 54 3.11 -4.50 5.42
C VAL A 54 2.42 -3.33 6.11
N LEU A 55 3.05 -2.17 6.01
CA LEU A 55 2.45 -0.89 6.35
C LEU A 55 2.26 -0.14 5.06
N ILE A 56 1.04 0.33 4.80
CA ILE A 56 0.74 1.24 3.68
C ILE A 56 0.39 2.59 4.27
N ARG A 57 0.94 3.68 3.73
CA ARG A 57 0.61 5.04 4.16
C ARG A 57 0.36 5.94 2.97
N PRO A 58 -0.50 6.96 3.10
CA PRO A 58 -0.64 7.98 2.09
C PRO A 58 0.42 9.06 2.29
N ARG A 59 0.84 9.67 1.18
CA ARG A 59 1.67 10.86 1.16
C ARG A 59 0.91 11.95 0.44
N TYR A 60 0.75 13.08 1.11
CA TYR A 60 0.02 14.24 0.66
C TYR A 60 1.04 15.29 0.24
N THR A 61 1.09 15.55 -1.07
CA THR A 61 1.91 16.63 -1.60
C THR A 61 0.99 17.80 -1.95
N THR A 62 1.18 18.93 -1.28
CA THR A 62 0.57 20.22 -1.65
C THR A 62 1.63 21.12 -2.26
N ALA A 63 1.23 22.29 -2.77
CA ALA A 63 2.17 23.28 -3.30
C ALA A 63 3.27 23.69 -2.29
N ASN A 64 3.00 23.62 -0.99
CA ASN A 64 3.89 24.13 0.05
C ASN A 64 4.26 23.08 1.12
N THR A 65 3.64 21.89 1.12
CA THR A 65 3.84 20.90 2.18
C THR A 65 3.90 19.48 1.62
N ASP A 66 4.85 18.71 2.11
CA ASP A 66 4.91 17.26 1.95
C ASP A 66 4.64 16.62 3.31
N ALA A 67 3.50 15.94 3.44
CA ALA A 67 3.05 15.33 4.67
C ALA A 67 2.75 13.85 4.46
N THR A 68 2.96 13.05 5.51
CA THR A 68 2.60 11.62 5.48
C THR A 68 1.43 11.38 6.43
N GLY A 69 0.47 10.59 5.97
CA GLY A 69 -0.65 10.17 6.81
C GLY A 69 -0.33 8.97 7.69
N ALA A 70 -1.32 8.56 8.47
CA ALA A 70 -1.22 7.37 9.31
C ALA A 70 -0.98 6.12 8.46
N ALA A 71 -0.06 5.27 8.93
CA ALA A 71 0.21 3.99 8.28
C ALA A 71 -0.84 2.96 8.70
N PHE A 72 -1.45 2.31 7.71
CA PHE A 72 -2.37 1.19 7.89
C PHE A 72 -1.60 -0.13 7.83
N ARG A 73 -1.82 -0.99 8.83
CA ARG A 73 -1.19 -2.31 8.89
C ARG A 73 -2.03 -3.33 8.15
N ILE A 74 -1.40 -4.05 7.22
CA ILE A 74 -2.04 -5.15 6.49
C ILE A 74 -1.21 -6.41 6.66
N TYR A 75 -1.90 -7.49 7.04
CA TYR A 75 -1.34 -8.84 7.01
C TYR A 75 -1.63 -9.41 5.63
N PRO A 76 -0.59 -9.71 4.82
CA PRO A 76 -0.81 -10.24 3.47
C PRO A 76 -1.58 -11.55 3.52
N ALA A 77 -2.51 -11.74 2.59
CA ALA A 77 -3.33 -12.92 2.43
C ALA A 77 -3.44 -13.30 0.96
N THR A 78 -3.83 -14.55 0.68
CA THR A 78 -4.04 -15.04 -0.69
C THR A 78 -5.23 -14.37 -1.38
N THR A 79 -6.17 -13.84 -0.60
CA THR A 79 -7.28 -13.02 -1.09
C THR A 79 -6.93 -11.54 -1.02
N PRO A 80 -7.39 -10.72 -1.98
CA PRO A 80 -7.23 -9.27 -1.90
C PRO A 80 -7.85 -8.70 -0.62
N VAL A 81 -7.18 -7.71 -0.04
CA VAL A 81 -7.66 -6.99 1.14
C VAL A 81 -8.17 -5.62 0.70
N ILE A 82 -9.44 -5.35 0.98
CA ILE A 82 -10.05 -4.04 0.76
C ILE A 82 -10.05 -3.28 2.09
N PHE A 83 -9.62 -2.03 2.06
CA PHE A 83 -9.50 -1.20 3.26
C PHE A 83 -9.68 0.27 2.90
N GLU A 84 -10.04 1.06 3.90
CA GLU A 84 -10.25 2.50 3.74
C GLU A 84 -9.11 3.28 4.39
N MET A 85 -8.65 4.30 3.68
CA MET A 85 -7.73 5.30 4.18
C MET A 85 -8.39 6.67 3.94
N PRO A 86 -9.18 7.19 4.89
CA PRO A 86 -9.83 8.48 4.70
C PRO A 86 -8.79 9.60 4.63
N ILE A 87 -9.09 10.63 3.85
CA ILE A 87 -8.29 11.85 3.77
C ILE A 87 -8.60 12.68 5.02
N PRO A 88 -7.62 13.06 5.85
CA PRO A 88 -7.89 13.90 7.02
C PRO A 88 -8.52 15.24 6.61
N ALA A 89 -9.43 15.76 7.43
CA ALA A 89 -10.20 16.98 7.14
C ALA A 89 -9.30 18.19 6.79
N ASP A 90 -8.19 18.36 7.52
CA ASP A 90 -7.21 19.43 7.29
C ASP A 90 -6.61 19.43 5.86
N PHE A 91 -6.56 18.25 5.23
CA PHE A 91 -6.08 18.09 3.86
C PHE A 91 -7.22 18.18 2.83
N GLN A 92 -8.46 17.85 3.20
CA GLN A 92 -9.61 18.06 2.31
C GLN A 92 -9.84 19.55 2.02
N GLU A 93 -9.67 20.41 3.03
CA GLU A 93 -9.83 21.86 2.89
C GLU A 93 -8.68 22.53 2.13
N ARG A 94 -7.49 21.92 2.16
CA ARG A 94 -6.27 22.43 1.52
C ARG A 94 -6.01 21.73 0.19
N SER A 95 -6.94 21.85 -0.77
CA SER A 95 -6.80 21.43 -2.19
C SER A 95 -5.62 20.49 -2.47
N VAL A 96 -5.68 19.24 -2.00
CA VAL A 96 -4.59 18.27 -2.17
C VAL A 96 -4.40 18.02 -3.67
N TYR A 97 -3.21 18.31 -4.18
CA TYR A 97 -2.91 18.16 -5.60
C TYR A 97 -2.63 16.71 -5.98
N PHE A 98 -1.92 15.97 -5.13
CA PHE A 98 -1.57 14.58 -5.38
C PHE A 98 -1.58 13.75 -4.10
N ARG A 99 -2.21 12.58 -4.18
CA ARG A 99 -2.21 11.56 -3.14
C ARG A 99 -1.40 10.36 -3.63
N ASP A 100 -0.20 10.23 -3.10
CA ASP A 100 0.65 9.06 -3.34
C ASP A 100 0.47 8.03 -2.24
N PHE A 101 0.90 6.81 -2.52
CA PHE A 101 0.99 5.76 -1.50
C PHE A 101 2.41 5.21 -1.44
N GLU A 102 2.81 4.88 -0.21
CA GLU A 102 4.06 4.22 0.06
C GLU A 102 3.81 2.95 0.88
N ILE A 103 4.65 1.94 0.66
CA ILE A 103 4.60 0.67 1.38
C ILE A 103 5.92 0.38 2.07
N TYR A 104 5.84 -0.22 3.25
CA TYR A 104 6.99 -0.68 4.01
C TYR A 104 6.75 -2.10 4.52
N LYS A 105 7.73 -2.99 4.33
CA LYS A 105 7.65 -4.35 4.85
C LYS A 105 8.24 -4.43 6.25
N VAL A 106 7.40 -4.82 7.22
CA VAL A 106 7.85 -5.12 8.57
C VAL A 106 7.99 -6.63 8.70
N SER A 107 9.23 -7.11 8.76
CA SER A 107 9.49 -8.47 9.20
C SER A 107 9.70 -8.51 10.69
N TRP A 108 9.15 -9.53 11.33
CA TRP A 108 9.43 -9.78 12.73
C TRP A 108 10.93 -10.05 12.92
N ARG A 109 11.55 -9.36 13.89
CA ARG A 109 12.97 -9.53 14.23
C ARG A 109 13.17 -10.96 14.73
N ARG A 110 13.71 -11.85 13.89
CA ARG A 110 14.49 -12.99 14.37
C ARG A 110 15.97 -12.69 14.15
N PRO A 111 16.66 -12.08 15.13
CA PRO A 111 18.08 -11.77 14.99
C PRO A 111 18.88 -13.07 14.88
N ARG A 112 19.62 -13.23 13.78
CA ARG A 112 20.87 -14.02 13.66
C ARG A 112 20.90 -15.34 14.45
N LEU A 113 20.00 -16.27 14.17
CA LEU A 113 20.16 -17.68 14.56
C LEU A 113 20.46 -18.49 13.30
N VAL A 114 21.45 -19.38 13.40
CA VAL A 114 21.83 -20.30 12.33
C VAL A 114 20.63 -21.21 12.03
N GLY A 115 20.21 -21.28 10.76
CA GLY A 115 19.05 -22.08 10.33
C GLY A 115 17.71 -21.34 10.18
N ILE A 116 17.65 -20.02 10.35
CA ILE A 116 16.42 -19.25 10.08
C ILE A 116 16.13 -19.21 8.57
N THR A 117 14.92 -19.64 8.20
CA THR A 117 14.37 -19.49 6.86
C THR A 117 14.14 -18.00 6.54
N PRO A 118 14.69 -17.48 5.43
CA PRO A 118 14.45 -16.09 5.02
C PRO A 118 12.95 -15.89 4.72
N ASP A 119 12.44 -14.74 5.15
CA ASP A 119 11.08 -14.29 4.87
C ASP A 119 10.86 -14.15 3.35
N ALA A 120 9.73 -14.63 2.86
CA ALA A 120 9.46 -14.72 1.42
C ALA A 120 9.43 -13.35 0.74
N ASN A 121 9.76 -13.30 -0.54
CA ASN A 121 9.58 -12.09 -1.34
C ASN A 121 8.09 -11.76 -1.45
N LEU A 122 7.77 -10.47 -1.36
CA LEU A 122 6.39 -9.99 -1.36
C LEU A 122 6.28 -8.80 -2.31
N GLN A 123 5.54 -8.99 -3.39
CA GLN A 123 5.07 -7.92 -4.24
C GLN A 123 3.65 -7.54 -3.83
N VAL A 124 3.36 -6.26 -3.90
CA VAL A 124 2.04 -5.72 -3.57
C VAL A 124 1.56 -4.88 -4.73
N ARG A 125 0.38 -5.22 -5.22
CA ARG A 125 -0.37 -4.41 -6.17
C ARG A 125 -1.41 -3.62 -5.41
N LEU A 126 -1.49 -2.32 -5.68
CA LEU A 126 -2.46 -1.44 -5.05
C LEU A 126 -3.39 -0.86 -6.11
N GLU A 127 -4.67 -0.86 -5.79
CA GLU A 127 -5.72 -0.32 -6.64
C GLU A 127 -6.60 0.63 -5.83
N GLU A 128 -7.03 1.73 -6.44
CA GLU A 128 -7.97 2.70 -5.86
C GLU A 128 -9.35 2.50 -6.48
N LEU A 129 -10.42 2.51 -5.68
CA LEU A 129 -11.77 2.48 -6.24
C LEU A 129 -12.07 3.79 -6.98
N TRP A 130 -12.40 3.70 -8.26
CA TRP A 130 -12.87 4.82 -9.07
C TRP A 130 -14.31 5.13 -8.68
N GLY A 131 -14.54 6.36 -8.24
CA GLY A 131 -15.85 6.88 -7.87
C GLY A 131 -15.69 8.21 -7.17
#